data_AF-X5E6U8-F1
#
_entry.id   AF-X5E6U8-F1
#
_cell.length_a   1.000
_cell.length_b   1.000
_cell.length_c   1.000
_cell.angle_alpha   90.00
_cell.angle_beta   90.00
_cell.angle_gamma   90.00
#
_symmetry.space_group_name_H-M   'P 1'
#
loop_
_entity.id
_entity.type
_entity.pdbx_description
1 polymer ?
#
loop_
_entity_poly.entity_id
_entity_poly.type
_entity_poly.pdbx_seq_one_letter_code
_entity_poly.pdbx_strand_id
1 'polypeptide(L)'
;MTDSTTDATTDDQVESRVDATMRRLLARVAELLNIEVTQIDTGEELMDQGLDSVRLVEIVTFLRKEGFDADFADLAEDSSVDAWRELLTEQA
;
A
#
# COMPACT_ATOMS: atom_id res chain seq x y z
N MET A 1 -7.23 38.32 -16.21
CA MET A 1 -7.73 37.04 -16.73
C MET A 1 -6.96 35.97 -16.00
N THR A 2 -7.60 35.34 -15.03
CA THR A 2 -7.00 34.38 -14.10
C THR A 2 -7.27 32.97 -14.62
N ASP A 3 -6.22 32.19 -14.90
CA ASP A 3 -6.33 30.76 -15.15
C ASP A 3 -5.16 30.07 -14.45
N SER A 4 -5.38 29.63 -13.21
CA SER A 4 -4.46 28.83 -12.40
C SER A 4 -5.23 28.29 -11.18
N THR A 5 -6.02 27.22 -11.34
CA THR A 5 -6.65 26.47 -10.22
C THR A 5 -6.95 25.02 -10.63
N THR A 6 -5.96 24.26 -11.09
CA THR A 6 -6.19 22.85 -11.51
C THR A 6 -5.31 21.82 -10.78
N ASP A 7 -4.30 22.23 -10.02
CA ASP A 7 -3.36 21.29 -9.40
C ASP A 7 -3.96 20.53 -8.19
N ALA A 8 -4.71 21.23 -7.33
CA ALA A 8 -5.23 20.68 -6.07
C ALA A 8 -6.23 19.51 -6.24
N THR A 9 -6.97 19.45 -7.35
CA THR A 9 -7.95 18.36 -7.57
C THR A 9 -7.30 17.04 -7.94
N THR A 10 -6.06 17.04 -8.46
CA THR A 10 -5.39 15.81 -8.87
C THR A 10 -4.76 15.12 -7.65
N ASP A 11 -4.13 15.89 -6.77
CA ASP A 11 -3.49 15.40 -5.54
C ASP A 11 -4.52 14.72 -4.60
N ASP A 12 -5.66 15.37 -4.37
CA ASP A 12 -6.76 14.81 -3.54
C ASP A 12 -7.32 13.48 -4.10
N GLN A 13 -7.38 13.31 -5.43
CA GLN A 13 -7.88 12.08 -6.06
C GLN A 13 -6.86 10.95 -5.98
N VAL A 14 -5.56 11.29 -6.10
CA VAL A 14 -4.43 10.39 -5.92
C VAL A 14 -4.41 9.84 -4.50
N GLU A 15 -4.40 10.73 -3.49
CA GLU A 15 -4.42 10.33 -2.08
C GLU A 15 -5.64 9.44 -1.77
N SER A 16 -6.82 9.79 -2.29
CA SER A 16 -8.03 8.97 -2.10
C SER A 16 -7.91 7.57 -2.73
N ARG A 17 -7.21 7.41 -3.86
CA ARG A 17 -7.01 6.10 -4.52
C ARG A 17 -6.02 5.24 -3.73
N VAL A 18 -4.92 5.85 -3.30
CA VAL A 18 -3.92 5.19 -2.45
C VAL A 18 -4.57 4.76 -1.13
N ASP A 19 -5.31 5.63 -0.45
CA ASP A 19 -6.01 5.31 0.80
C ASP A 19 -7.03 4.18 0.65
N ALA A 20 -7.79 4.18 -0.44
CA ALA A 20 -8.73 3.08 -0.72
C ALA A 20 -8.01 1.75 -0.95
N THR A 21 -6.81 1.78 -1.53
CA THR A 21 -5.98 0.61 -1.79
C THR A 21 -5.32 0.12 -0.50
N MET A 22 -4.73 1.02 0.28
CA MET A 22 -4.09 0.72 1.56
C MET A 22 -5.06 0.12 2.57
N ARG A 23 -6.31 0.61 2.65
CA ARG A 23 -7.34 0.00 3.52
C ARG A 23 -7.64 -1.45 3.16
N ARG A 24 -7.70 -1.76 1.86
CA ARG A 24 -7.95 -3.13 1.38
C ARG A 24 -6.72 -4.02 1.57
N LEU A 25 -5.53 -3.46 1.35
CA LEU A 25 -4.25 -4.12 1.61
C LEU A 25 -4.11 -4.51 3.08
N LEU A 26 -4.34 -3.58 4.01
CA LEU A 26 -4.29 -3.83 5.45
C LEU A 26 -5.29 -4.91 5.89
N ALA A 27 -6.53 -4.87 5.38
CA ALA A 27 -7.50 -5.93 5.63
C ALA A 27 -6.99 -7.29 5.15
N ARG A 28 -6.37 -7.34 3.97
CA ARG A 28 -5.79 -8.57 3.42
C ARG A 28 -4.60 -9.07 4.25
N VAL A 29 -3.71 -8.19 4.68
CA VAL A 29 -2.58 -8.54 5.56
C VAL A 29 -3.08 -9.10 6.88
N ALA A 30 -4.08 -8.45 7.49
CA ALA A 30 -4.70 -8.90 8.74
C ALA A 30 -5.31 -10.30 8.60
N GLU A 31 -6.03 -10.58 7.50
CA GLU A 31 -6.54 -11.92 7.18
C GLU A 31 -5.41 -12.96 7.06
N LEU A 32 -4.32 -12.60 6.36
CA LEU A 32 -3.19 -13.50 6.14
C LEU A 32 -2.45 -13.84 7.44
N LEU A 33 -2.33 -12.87 8.36
CA LEU A 33 -1.71 -13.03 9.68
C LEU A 33 -2.67 -13.57 10.73
N ASN A 34 -3.98 -13.66 10.43
CA ASN A 34 -5.04 -14.05 11.36
C ASN A 34 -5.05 -13.16 12.62
N ILE A 35 -4.97 -11.85 12.41
CA ILE A 35 -5.04 -10.80 13.45
C ILE A 35 -6.05 -9.72 13.04
N GLU A 36 -6.35 -8.81 13.95
CA GLU A 36 -7.14 -7.61 13.63
C GLU A 36 -6.26 -6.56 12.94
N VAL A 37 -6.84 -5.74 12.04
CA VAL A 37 -6.10 -4.66 11.35
C VAL A 37 -5.45 -3.69 12.36
N THR A 38 -6.09 -3.44 13.50
CA THR A 38 -5.58 -2.57 14.56
C THR A 38 -4.40 -3.17 15.35
N GLN A 39 -3.98 -4.39 15.02
CA GLN A 39 -2.80 -5.04 15.61
C GLN A 39 -1.59 -5.00 14.68
N ILE A 40 -1.76 -4.55 13.44
CA ILE A 40 -0.66 -4.32 12.52
C ILE A 40 0.03 -3.01 12.92
N ASP A 41 1.33 -3.08 13.17
CA ASP A 41 2.17 -1.89 13.24
C ASP A 41 2.55 -1.48 11.80
N THR A 42 2.18 -0.28 11.39
CA THR A 42 2.40 0.17 10.01
C THR A 42 3.83 0.64 9.76
N GLY A 43 4.56 0.98 10.83
CA GLY A 43 5.94 1.45 10.75
C GLY A 43 6.99 0.35 10.98
N GLU A 44 6.56 -0.87 11.32
CA GLU A 44 7.45 -2.04 11.41
C GLU A 44 7.31 -2.94 10.18
N GLU A 45 8.40 -3.65 9.89
CA GLU A 45 8.46 -4.69 8.87
C GLU A 45 7.37 -5.75 9.11
N LEU A 46 6.50 -5.96 8.14
CA LEU A 46 5.45 -6.98 8.25
C LEU A 46 6.04 -8.39 8.36
N MET A 47 7.25 -8.62 7.84
CA MET A 47 7.96 -9.89 8.01
C MET A 47 8.25 -10.22 9.48
N ASP A 48 8.61 -9.21 10.27
CA ASP A 48 8.84 -9.37 11.71
C ASP A 48 7.53 -9.59 12.49
N GLN A 49 6.41 -9.14 11.93
CA GLN A 49 5.04 -9.37 12.43
C GLN A 49 4.45 -10.72 11.97
N GLY A 50 5.17 -11.50 11.18
CA GLY A 50 4.79 -12.86 10.76
C GLY A 50 4.32 -13.00 9.31
N LEU A 51 4.46 -11.95 8.48
CA LEU A 51 4.32 -12.07 7.04
C LEU A 51 5.49 -12.90 6.48
N ASP A 52 5.21 -13.71 5.48
CA ASP A 52 6.24 -14.51 4.82
C ASP A 52 6.33 -14.19 3.32
N SER A 53 7.37 -14.70 2.68
CA SER A 53 7.63 -14.44 1.27
C SER A 53 6.56 -14.96 0.32
N VAL A 54 5.83 -16.03 0.70
CA VAL A 54 4.72 -16.56 -0.12
C VAL A 54 3.54 -15.60 -0.07
N ARG A 55 3.21 -15.12 1.13
CA ARG A 55 2.16 -14.11 1.33
C ARG A 55 2.52 -12.76 0.69
N LEU A 56 3.79 -12.40 0.66
CA LEU A 56 4.24 -11.19 -0.03
C LEU A 56 3.97 -11.26 -1.55
N VAL A 57 4.13 -12.43 -2.18
CA VAL A 57 3.75 -12.64 -3.59
C VAL A 57 2.23 -12.45 -3.82
N GLU A 58 1.39 -12.83 -2.84
CA GLU A 58 -0.04 -12.55 -2.91
C GLU A 58 -0.35 -11.05 -2.86
N ILE A 59 0.38 -10.30 -2.02
CA ILE A 59 0.27 -8.85 -1.91
C ILE A 59 0.69 -8.16 -3.20
N VAL A 60 1.84 -8.53 -3.77
CA VAL A 60 2.29 -8.05 -5.09
C VAL A 60 1.19 -8.26 -6.14
N THR A 61 0.61 -9.46 -6.17
CA THR A 61 -0.46 -9.80 -7.11
C THR A 61 -1.71 -8.96 -6.88
N PHE A 62 -2.06 -8.68 -5.62
CA PHE A 62 -3.17 -7.82 -5.27
C PHE A 62 -2.96 -6.38 -5.75
N LEU A 63 -1.80 -5.78 -5.47
CA LEU A 63 -1.48 -4.41 -5.87
C LEU A 63 -1.49 -4.24 -7.40
N ARG A 64 -0.94 -5.22 -8.14
CA ARG A 64 -1.01 -5.25 -9.60
C ARG A 64 -2.44 -5.31 -10.15
N LYS A 65 -3.35 -5.98 -9.46
CA LYS A 65 -4.79 -6.00 -9.83
C LYS A 65 -5.48 -4.68 -9.55
N GLU A 66 -5.01 -3.92 -8.56
CA GLU A 66 -5.48 -2.56 -8.26
C GLU A 66 -4.90 -1.51 -9.22
N GLY A 67 -3.97 -1.91 -10.11
CA GLY A 67 -3.39 -1.07 -11.14
C GLY A 67 -2.06 -0.42 -10.77
N PHE A 68 -1.44 -0.83 -9.65
CA PHE A 68 -0.11 -0.38 -9.24
C PHE A 68 0.98 -1.30 -9.79
N ASP A 69 2.11 -0.72 -10.17
CA ASP A 69 3.31 -1.44 -10.61
C ASP A 69 4.19 -1.74 -9.39
N ALA A 70 3.80 -2.77 -8.64
CA ALA A 70 4.54 -3.22 -7.47
C ALA A 70 5.29 -4.52 -7.78
N ASP A 71 6.54 -4.64 -7.33
CA ASP A 71 7.34 -5.85 -7.44
C ASP A 71 7.56 -6.52 -6.10
N PHE A 72 7.94 -7.80 -6.14
CA PHE A 72 8.45 -8.45 -4.95
C PHE A 72 9.69 -7.75 -4.39
N ALA A 73 10.60 -7.30 -5.26
CA ALA A 73 11.85 -6.67 -4.82
C ALA A 73 11.56 -5.36 -4.07
N ASP A 74 10.71 -4.51 -4.62
CA ASP A 74 10.36 -3.23 -3.99
C ASP A 74 9.67 -3.43 -2.64
N LEU A 75 8.69 -4.33 -2.56
CA LEU A 75 7.97 -4.59 -1.31
C LEU A 75 8.77 -5.39 -0.28
N ALA A 76 9.82 -6.09 -0.70
CA ALA A 76 10.71 -6.83 0.19
C ALA A 76 11.91 -6.01 0.68
N GLU A 77 12.24 -4.91 -0.01
CA GLU A 77 13.28 -3.97 0.42
C GLU A 77 12.89 -3.27 1.71
N ASP A 78 11.64 -2.82 1.78
CA ASP A 78 10.98 -2.31 2.98
C ASP A 78 9.55 -2.87 3.01
N SER A 79 9.29 -3.80 3.92
CA SER A 79 8.00 -4.48 4.05
C SER A 79 7.06 -3.79 5.05
N SER A 80 7.38 -2.56 5.47
CA SER A 80 6.47 -1.74 6.26
C SER A 80 5.30 -1.23 5.41
N VAL A 81 4.15 -1.03 6.05
CA VAL A 81 2.96 -0.50 5.39
C VAL A 81 3.17 0.96 4.98
N ASP A 82 3.93 1.71 5.78
CA ASP A 82 4.24 3.11 5.53
C ASP A 82 5.10 3.27 4.25
N ALA A 83 6.14 2.45 4.07
CA ALA A 83 6.94 2.46 2.85
C ALA A 83 6.12 2.07 1.61
N TRP A 84 5.24 1.08 1.73
CA TRP A 84 4.36 0.69 0.63
C TRP A 84 3.41 1.82 0.24
N ARG A 85 2.87 2.58 1.20
CA ARG A 85 2.05 3.76 0.92
C ARG A 85 2.83 4.80 0.13
N GLU A 86 4.07 5.08 0.51
CA GLU A 86 4.92 6.04 -0.20
C GLU A 86 5.13 5.58 -1.64
N LEU A 87 5.53 4.32 -1.84
CA LEU A 87 5.70 3.70 -3.16
C LEU A 87 4.44 3.81 -4.02
N LEU A 88 3.26 3.55 -3.45
CA LEU A 88 2.00 3.66 -4.19
C LEU A 88 1.65 5.11 -4.56
N THR A 89 2.01 6.06 -3.70
CA THR A 89 1.76 7.50 -3.92
C THR A 89 2.61 8.04 -5.05
N GLU A 90 3.85 7.58 -5.18
CA GLU A 90 4.73 7.94 -6.30
C GLU A 90 4.22 7.44 -7.67
N GLN A 91 3.36 6.42 -7.66
CA GLN A 91 2.77 5.82 -8.87
C GLN A 91 1.35 6.32 -9.19
N ALA A 92 0.74 7.09 -8.28
CA ALA A 92 -0.70 7.37 -8.33
C ALA A 92 -1.08 8.52 -9.28
#